data_AF-A0A3A2HUK1-F1
#
_entry.id   AF-A0A3A2HUK1-F1
#
_cell.length_a   1.000
_cell.length_b   1.000
_cell.length_c   1.000
_cell.angle_alpha   90.00
_cell.angle_beta   90.00
_cell.angle_gamma   90.00
#
_symmetry.space_group_name_H-M   'P 1'
#
loop_
_entity.id
_entity.type
_entity.pdbx_description
1 polymer ?
#
loop_
_entity_poly.entity_id
_entity_poly.type
_entity_poly.pdbx_seq_one_letter_code
_entity_poly.pdbx_strand_id
1 'polypeptide(L)'
;MIQEIRITSFEDYVSEVTNRKKEMWFRGVTNKTYSLIPGSVRNSLDGWQEVSAVLDFMAAYQNYHERVDNPWELYSLMQHYGFPTRLLDWSSSMLVALYFALDGEASIDLNGKSIDRVVWGMTTGMLNKLNFLERRVIPTAIGKANTGEKYLPSPLRKEEGDSFEFEFNPLAVRMPFTNKRVHAQKGCFTVHGSNPKGIEEVMLENGLGDELVKFVFDENSATKIRSTLHKMEINEDDIYQDLNSLSKRIMRKRKIGQAT
;
A
#
# COMPACT_ATOMS: atom_id res chain seq x y z
N MET A 1 -4.15 -14.07 -17.51
CA MET A 1 -4.10 -12.62 -17.79
C MET A 1 -4.67 -11.91 -16.58
N ILE A 2 -4.25 -10.68 -16.26
CA ILE A 2 -4.88 -9.92 -15.17
C ILE A 2 -6.19 -9.33 -15.69
N GLN A 3 -7.28 -9.56 -14.97
CA GLN A 3 -8.60 -9.04 -15.37
C GLN A 3 -8.66 -7.52 -15.16
N GLU A 4 -9.17 -6.80 -16.16
CA GLU A 4 -9.44 -5.37 -16.08
C GLU A 4 -10.94 -5.11 -16.24
N ILE A 5 -11.52 -4.35 -15.30
CA ILE A 5 -12.94 -4.03 -15.25
C ILE A 5 -13.09 -2.52 -15.25
N ARG A 6 -13.82 -1.99 -16.23
CA ARG A 6 -14.13 -0.56 -16.31
C ARG A 6 -15.29 -0.25 -15.37
N ILE A 7 -15.09 0.74 -14.52
CA ILE A 7 -16.08 1.19 -13.56
C ILE A 7 -16.58 2.59 -13.90
N THR A 8 -17.90 2.73 -13.94
CA THR A 8 -18.58 3.97 -14.35
C THR A 8 -19.35 4.65 -13.23
N SER A 9 -19.60 3.94 -12.12
CA SER A 9 -20.35 4.45 -10.96
C SER A 9 -19.90 3.79 -9.65
N PHE A 10 -20.36 4.32 -8.52
CA PHE A 10 -20.02 3.78 -7.21
C PHE A 10 -20.71 2.42 -6.99
N GLU A 11 -21.94 2.30 -7.44
CA GLU A 11 -22.77 1.10 -7.34
C GLU A 11 -22.17 -0.05 -8.17
N ASP A 12 -21.67 0.27 -9.37
CA ASP A 12 -20.93 -0.62 -10.25
C ASP A 12 -19.67 -1.16 -9.55
N TYR A 13 -18.86 -0.28 -8.94
CA TYR A 13 -17.70 -0.69 -8.14
C TYR A 13 -18.06 -1.68 -7.02
N VAL A 14 -19.08 -1.34 -6.21
CA VAL A 14 -19.48 -2.18 -5.08
C VAL A 14 -20.01 -3.53 -5.57
N SER A 15 -20.81 -3.55 -6.63
CA SER A 15 -21.31 -4.78 -7.25
C SER A 15 -20.17 -5.68 -7.70
N GLU A 16 -19.22 -5.14 -8.47
CA GLU A 16 -18.09 -5.89 -9.00
C GLU A 16 -17.15 -6.44 -7.91
N VAL A 17 -16.95 -5.68 -6.83
CA VAL A 17 -16.16 -6.17 -5.68
C VAL A 17 -16.92 -7.24 -4.89
N THR A 18 -18.21 -7.04 -4.60
CA THR A 18 -19.01 -7.97 -3.77
C THR A 18 -19.36 -9.28 -4.48
N ASN A 19 -19.45 -9.27 -5.82
CA ASN A 19 -19.62 -10.49 -6.61
C ASN A 19 -18.40 -11.42 -6.52
N ARG A 20 -17.23 -10.89 -6.14
CA ARG A 20 -16.05 -11.70 -5.84
C ARG A 20 -16.20 -12.31 -4.45
N LYS A 21 -16.56 -13.59 -4.41
CA LYS A 21 -16.67 -14.39 -3.16
C LYS A 21 -15.30 -14.76 -2.56
N LYS A 22 -14.33 -13.84 -2.58
CA LYS A 22 -12.97 -14.01 -2.08
C LYS A 22 -12.65 -12.86 -1.11
N GLU A 23 -11.90 -13.14 -0.05
CA GLU A 23 -11.29 -12.08 0.76
C GLU A 23 -10.18 -11.42 -0.06
N MET A 24 -10.18 -10.09 -0.10
CA MET A 24 -9.26 -9.31 -0.94
C MET A 24 -8.63 -8.16 -0.18
N TRP A 25 -7.40 -7.84 -0.55
CA TRP A 25 -6.74 -6.58 -0.24
C TRP A 25 -6.76 -5.68 -1.45
N PHE A 26 -6.83 -4.38 -1.20
CA PHE A 26 -7.03 -3.36 -2.21
C PHE A 26 -5.95 -2.29 -2.13
N ARG A 27 -5.55 -1.75 -3.27
CA ARG A 27 -4.63 -0.61 -3.35
C ARG A 27 -5.12 0.38 -4.39
N GLY A 28 -5.40 1.60 -3.95
CA GLY A 28 -5.78 2.71 -4.83
C GLY A 28 -4.55 3.39 -5.41
N VAL A 29 -4.56 3.65 -6.71
CA VAL A 29 -3.49 4.33 -7.42
C VAL A 29 -4.09 5.30 -8.43
N THR A 30 -3.61 6.54 -8.42
CA THR A 30 -4.13 7.63 -9.25
C THR A 30 -3.72 7.51 -10.72
N ASN A 31 -2.79 6.62 -11.04
CA ASN A 31 -2.26 6.41 -12.38
C ASN A 31 -2.16 4.92 -12.69
N LYS A 32 -2.92 4.45 -13.68
CA LYS A 32 -2.95 3.03 -14.07
C LYS A 32 -1.62 2.48 -14.61
N THR A 33 -0.66 3.33 -14.98
CA THR A 33 0.65 2.91 -15.48
C THR A 33 1.64 2.60 -14.36
N TYR A 34 1.33 2.96 -13.11
CA TYR A 34 2.20 2.68 -11.98
C TYR A 34 2.18 1.19 -11.62
N SER A 35 3.38 0.61 -11.59
CA SER A 35 3.62 -0.76 -11.14
C SER A 35 3.50 -0.91 -9.62
N LEU A 36 3.17 -2.12 -9.16
CA LEU A 36 3.08 -2.47 -7.74
C LEU A 36 4.48 -2.78 -7.17
N ILE A 37 5.33 -1.76 -7.17
CA ILE A 37 6.67 -1.76 -6.59
C ILE A 37 6.76 -0.82 -5.39
N PRO A 38 7.59 -1.10 -4.37
CA PRO A 38 7.75 -0.27 -3.18
C PRO A 38 8.71 0.90 -3.43
N GLY A 39 8.88 1.75 -2.41
CA GLY A 39 9.74 2.93 -2.49
C GLY A 39 11.21 2.59 -2.78
N SER A 40 11.75 1.57 -2.12
CA SER A 40 13.13 1.12 -2.32
C SER A 40 13.42 0.74 -3.78
N VAL A 41 12.56 -0.10 -4.37
CA VAL A 41 12.69 -0.56 -5.76
C VAL A 41 12.52 0.60 -6.74
N ARG A 42 11.56 1.52 -6.50
CA ARG A 42 11.39 2.73 -7.33
C ARG A 42 12.63 3.62 -7.36
N ASN A 43 13.37 3.67 -6.25
CA ASN A 43 14.59 4.47 -6.12
C ASN A 43 15.86 3.66 -6.42
N SER A 44 15.72 2.42 -6.90
CA SER A 44 16.84 1.52 -7.19
C SER A 44 17.80 1.34 -6.01
N LEU A 45 17.29 1.33 -4.78
CA LEU A 45 18.11 1.12 -3.60
C LEU A 45 18.62 -0.31 -3.55
N ASP A 46 19.94 -0.46 -3.45
CA ASP A 46 20.53 -1.75 -3.11
C ASP A 46 20.42 -2.05 -1.60
N GLY A 47 20.77 -3.29 -1.21
CA GLY A 47 20.70 -3.72 0.19
C GLY A 47 21.61 -2.93 1.14
N TRP A 48 22.76 -2.44 0.65
CA TRP A 48 23.72 -1.67 1.44
C TRP A 48 23.22 -0.25 1.71
N GLN A 49 22.65 0.39 0.68
CA GLN A 49 22.03 1.71 0.79
C GLN A 49 20.84 1.67 1.74
N GLU A 50 19.98 0.64 1.64
CA GLU A 50 18.86 0.49 2.57
C GLU A 50 19.36 0.32 4.02
N VAL A 51 20.31 -0.59 4.25
CA VAL A 51 20.85 -0.84 5.61
C VAL A 51 21.49 0.41 6.21
N SER A 52 22.31 1.12 5.43
CA SER A 52 22.94 2.37 5.89
C SER A 52 21.89 3.42 6.26
N ALA A 53 20.89 3.63 5.41
CA ALA A 53 19.83 4.60 5.68
C ALA A 53 18.94 4.19 6.86
N VAL A 54 18.74 2.89 7.09
CA VAL A 54 18.03 2.36 8.28
C VAL A 54 18.82 2.65 9.55
N LEU A 55 20.15 2.46 9.55
CA LEU A 55 21.01 2.78 10.69
C LEU A 55 20.94 4.28 11.03
N ASP A 56 21.01 5.16 10.01
CA ASP A 56 20.90 6.60 10.20
C ASP A 56 19.54 6.99 10.83
N PHE A 57 18.45 6.39 10.35
CA PHE A 57 17.13 6.60 10.93
C PHE A 57 17.09 6.13 12.40
N MET A 58 17.62 4.94 12.69
CA MET A 58 17.68 4.37 14.04
C MET A 58 18.47 5.24 15.03
N ALA A 59 19.53 5.91 14.56
CA ALA A 59 20.36 6.79 15.37
C ALA A 59 19.65 8.10 15.77
N ALA A 60 18.69 8.58 14.96
CA ALA A 60 18.09 9.91 15.13
C ALA A 60 16.60 9.92 15.49
N TYR A 61 15.83 8.87 15.18
CA TYR A 61 14.36 8.93 15.26
C TYR A 61 13.83 9.18 16.68
N GLN A 62 14.55 8.73 17.72
CA GLN A 62 14.14 8.90 19.12
C GLN A 62 14.12 10.36 19.58
N ASN A 63 14.72 11.28 18.82
CA ASN A 63 14.61 12.71 19.05
C ASN A 63 13.21 13.26 18.71
N TYR A 64 12.43 12.51 17.92
CA TYR A 64 11.15 12.96 17.37
C TYR A 64 9.97 12.02 17.71
N HIS A 65 10.26 10.81 18.19
CA HIS A 65 9.26 9.79 18.49
C HIS A 65 9.71 8.90 19.66
N GLU A 66 8.76 8.36 20.41
CA GLU A 66 9.06 7.38 21.46
C GLU A 66 9.70 6.12 20.88
N ARG A 67 10.46 5.39 21.71
CA ARG A 67 11.12 4.14 21.31
C ARG A 67 10.07 3.12 20.84
N VAL A 68 10.36 2.47 19.72
CA VAL A 68 9.54 1.37 19.18
C VAL A 68 10.33 0.06 19.31
N ASP A 69 9.81 -0.88 20.09
CA ASP A 69 10.52 -2.13 20.39
C ASP A 69 10.33 -3.22 19.32
N ASN A 70 9.22 -3.20 18.58
CA ASN A 70 8.97 -4.16 17.52
C ASN A 70 9.62 -3.69 16.21
N PRO A 71 10.55 -4.47 15.61
CA PRO A 71 11.26 -4.04 14.40
C PRO A 71 10.35 -3.81 13.19
N TRP A 72 9.25 -4.55 13.08
CA TRP A 72 8.25 -4.34 12.02
C TRP A 72 7.45 -3.07 12.21
N GLU A 73 7.16 -2.71 13.46
CA GLU A 73 6.51 -1.45 13.78
C GLU A 73 7.43 -0.27 13.46
N LEU A 74 8.73 -0.40 13.75
CA LEU A 74 9.73 0.60 13.38
C LEU A 74 9.86 0.73 11.85
N TYR A 75 9.91 -0.38 11.12
CA TYR A 75 9.97 -0.36 9.65
C TYR A 75 8.70 0.24 9.02
N SER A 76 7.53 -0.03 9.60
CA SER A 76 6.26 0.62 9.21
C SER A 76 6.26 2.12 9.53
N LEU A 77 6.84 2.52 10.66
CA LEU A 77 7.01 3.93 11.04
C LEU A 77 7.88 4.67 10.01
N MET A 78 8.98 4.06 9.57
CA MET A 78 9.83 4.59 8.51
C MET A 78 9.02 4.85 7.23
N GLN A 79 8.27 3.84 6.76
CA GLN A 79 7.38 3.97 5.59
C GLN A 79 6.35 5.10 5.77
N HIS A 80 5.75 5.22 6.96
CA HIS A 80 4.75 6.25 7.26
C HIS A 80 5.30 7.67 7.09
N TYR A 81 6.57 7.89 7.43
CA TYR A 81 7.26 9.17 7.27
C TYR A 81 7.98 9.32 5.92
N GLY A 82 7.67 8.46 4.94
CA GLY A 82 8.15 8.60 3.56
C GLY A 82 9.53 8.01 3.31
N PHE A 83 10.09 7.25 4.25
CA PHE A 83 11.32 6.50 4.02
C PHE A 83 11.09 5.46 2.91
N PRO A 84 12.01 5.31 1.93
CA PRO A 84 11.85 4.38 0.80
C PRO A 84 12.09 2.92 1.23
N THR A 85 11.15 2.34 1.98
CA THR A 85 11.21 0.94 2.41
C THR A 85 10.83 -0.04 1.28
N ARG A 86 11.03 -1.34 1.51
CA ARG A 86 10.47 -2.45 0.71
C ARG A 86 8.99 -2.73 1.01
N LEU A 87 8.35 -1.98 1.90
CA LEU A 87 6.92 -2.11 2.16
C LEU A 87 6.12 -1.47 1.03
N LEU A 88 5.01 -2.12 0.70
CA LEU A 88 3.96 -1.58 -0.14
C LEU A 88 2.64 -1.66 0.62
N ASP A 89 1.96 -0.52 0.70
CA ASP A 89 0.73 -0.38 1.46
C ASP A 89 -0.47 -0.97 0.72
N TRP A 90 -1.31 -1.71 1.43
CA TRP A 90 -2.59 -2.22 0.98
C TRP A 90 -3.65 -1.87 2.03
N SER A 91 -4.92 -2.01 1.67
CA SER A 91 -6.05 -1.89 2.58
C SER A 91 -6.93 -3.12 2.48
N SER A 92 -7.43 -3.61 3.61
CA SER A 92 -8.52 -4.58 3.63
C SER A 92 -9.89 -3.95 3.34
N SER A 93 -9.97 -2.62 3.18
CA SER A 93 -11.19 -1.88 2.85
C SER A 93 -11.18 -1.42 1.39
N MET A 94 -12.17 -1.88 0.61
CA MET A 94 -12.38 -1.41 -0.76
C MET A 94 -12.66 0.11 -0.82
N LEU A 95 -13.32 0.67 0.20
CA LEU A 95 -13.66 2.10 0.22
C LEU A 95 -12.43 2.97 0.47
N VAL A 96 -11.51 2.52 1.32
CA VAL A 96 -10.24 3.23 1.57
C VAL A 96 -9.38 3.22 0.30
N ALA A 97 -9.26 2.07 -0.36
CA ALA A 97 -8.50 1.98 -1.61
C ALA A 97 -9.16 2.81 -2.73
N LEU A 98 -10.48 2.78 -2.84
CA LEU A 98 -11.21 3.65 -3.77
C LEU A 98 -10.91 5.12 -3.48
N TYR A 99 -10.95 5.53 -2.21
CA TYR A 99 -10.60 6.89 -1.82
C TYR A 99 -9.20 7.26 -2.32
N PHE A 100 -8.17 6.44 -2.09
CA PHE A 100 -6.81 6.71 -2.57
C PHE A 100 -6.66 6.76 -4.10
N ALA A 101 -7.39 5.93 -4.84
CA ALA A 101 -7.37 6.01 -6.31
C ALA A 101 -7.97 7.32 -6.82
N LEU A 102 -8.94 7.86 -6.08
CA LEU A 102 -9.68 9.06 -6.43
C LEU A 102 -9.07 10.32 -5.83
N ASP A 103 -8.25 10.24 -4.79
CA ASP A 103 -7.65 11.41 -4.14
C ASP A 103 -6.61 12.07 -5.07
N GLY A 104 -6.54 13.40 -5.05
CA GLY A 104 -5.61 14.17 -5.88
C GLY A 104 -6.00 14.36 -7.36
N GLU A 105 -5.11 15.07 -8.07
CA GLU A 105 -5.30 15.46 -9.48
C GLU A 105 -5.09 14.30 -10.45
N ALA A 106 -5.71 14.42 -11.62
CA ALA A 106 -5.56 13.44 -12.68
C ALA A 106 -4.12 13.47 -13.22
N SER A 107 -3.49 12.30 -13.36
CA SER A 107 -2.27 12.22 -14.15
C SER A 107 -2.61 12.45 -15.63
N ILE A 108 -1.73 13.15 -16.34
CA ILE A 108 -1.88 13.48 -17.76
C ILE A 108 -0.76 12.80 -18.55
N ASP A 109 -1.07 12.26 -19.72
CA ASP A 109 -0.07 11.69 -20.64
C ASP A 109 0.63 12.77 -21.48
N LEU A 110 1.60 12.36 -22.30
CA LEU A 110 2.37 13.26 -23.17
C LEU A 110 1.49 14.03 -24.19
N ASN A 111 0.27 13.58 -24.43
CA ASN A 111 -0.67 14.18 -25.38
C ASN A 111 -1.72 15.06 -24.68
N GLY A 112 -1.60 15.30 -23.37
CA GLY A 112 -2.57 16.10 -22.62
C GLY A 112 -3.84 15.32 -22.23
N LYS A 113 -3.88 14.00 -22.39
CA LYS A 113 -5.04 13.18 -22.04
C LYS A 113 -4.92 12.65 -20.62
N SER A 114 -6.01 12.67 -19.87
CA SER A 114 -6.06 12.04 -18.54
C SER A 114 -5.79 10.54 -18.63
N ILE A 115 -4.88 10.09 -17.77
CA ILE A 115 -4.58 8.68 -17.53
C ILE A 115 -5.59 8.14 -16.53
N ASP A 116 -6.19 6.99 -16.85
CA ASP A 116 -7.16 6.36 -15.97
C ASP A 116 -6.54 6.04 -14.59
N ARG A 117 -7.39 6.06 -13.57
CA ARG A 117 -7.08 5.67 -12.19
C ARG A 117 -7.39 4.18 -12.00
N VAL A 118 -6.80 3.55 -10.99
CA VAL A 118 -6.99 2.13 -10.74
C VAL A 118 -7.12 1.82 -9.26
N VAL A 119 -8.06 0.95 -8.91
CA VAL A 119 -8.00 0.18 -7.67
C VAL A 119 -7.57 -1.24 -8.03
N TRP A 120 -6.43 -1.65 -7.51
CA TRP A 120 -6.00 -3.04 -7.55
C TRP A 120 -6.73 -3.83 -6.48
N GLY A 121 -7.18 -5.04 -6.81
CA GLY A 121 -7.64 -6.04 -5.87
C GLY A 121 -6.77 -7.28 -5.96
N MET A 122 -6.32 -7.80 -4.82
CA MET A 122 -5.52 -9.01 -4.69
C MET A 122 -6.17 -9.97 -3.70
N THR A 123 -6.38 -11.23 -4.09
CA THR A 123 -6.88 -12.24 -3.15
C THR A 123 -5.89 -12.46 -2.00
N THR A 124 -6.37 -12.32 -0.78
CA THR A 124 -5.54 -12.39 0.43
C THR A 124 -4.84 -13.74 0.55
N GLY A 125 -3.53 -13.71 0.87
CA GLY A 125 -2.71 -14.91 1.10
C GLY A 125 -2.25 -15.65 -0.15
N MET A 126 -2.77 -15.34 -1.35
CA MET A 126 -2.35 -16.01 -2.59
C MET A 126 -0.90 -15.70 -2.95
N LEU A 127 -0.44 -14.47 -2.70
CA LEU A 127 0.95 -14.07 -2.88
C LEU A 127 1.92 -14.97 -2.08
N ASN A 128 1.52 -15.40 -0.88
CA ASN A 128 2.40 -16.16 0.02
C ASN A 128 2.62 -17.60 -0.43
N LYS A 129 1.82 -18.11 -1.37
CA LYS A 129 2.09 -19.41 -2.00
C LYS A 129 3.46 -19.45 -2.69
N LEU A 130 3.95 -18.30 -3.16
CA LEU A 130 5.27 -18.17 -3.79
C LEU A 130 6.44 -18.41 -2.83
N ASN A 131 6.17 -18.42 -1.52
CA ASN A 131 7.14 -18.65 -0.45
C ASN A 131 6.81 -19.93 0.33
N PHE A 132 6.13 -20.90 -0.29
CA PHE A 132 5.72 -22.18 0.29
C PHE A 132 4.83 -22.08 1.55
N LEU A 133 4.15 -20.95 1.72
CA LEU A 133 3.18 -20.76 2.78
C LEU A 133 1.79 -21.03 2.20
N GLU A 134 1.13 -22.09 2.66
CA GLU A 134 -0.22 -22.49 2.20
C GLU A 134 -1.30 -21.42 2.53
N ARG A 135 -1.33 -20.32 1.77
CA ARG A 135 -2.26 -19.17 1.89
C ARG A 135 -2.22 -18.39 3.20
N ARG A 136 -1.25 -18.62 4.08
CA ARG A 136 -1.18 -17.94 5.38
C ARG A 136 -0.58 -16.54 5.23
N VAL A 137 -1.34 -15.51 5.60
CA VAL A 137 -0.77 -14.18 5.86
C VAL A 137 0.06 -14.28 7.14
N ILE A 138 1.31 -13.78 7.13
CA ILE A 138 2.16 -13.85 8.31
C ILE A 138 1.81 -12.69 9.26
N PRO A 139 1.32 -12.95 10.48
CA PRO A 139 1.20 -11.93 11.50
C PRO A 139 2.60 -11.61 12.06
N THR A 140 3.11 -10.40 11.82
CA THR A 140 4.46 -10.01 12.27
C THR A 140 4.53 -9.76 13.79
N ALA A 141 3.37 -9.65 14.45
CA ALA A 141 3.25 -9.54 15.90
C ALA A 141 3.60 -10.85 16.64
N ILE A 142 3.48 -12.01 15.97
CA ILE A 142 3.76 -13.30 16.59
C ILE A 142 5.22 -13.63 16.31
N GLY A 143 6.11 -13.32 17.27
CA GLY A 143 7.56 -13.57 17.19
C GLY A 143 7.99 -15.04 17.09
N LYS A 144 7.11 -15.94 16.64
CA LYS A 144 7.37 -17.35 16.33
C LYS A 144 7.35 -17.66 14.82
N ALA A 145 6.98 -16.69 13.98
CA ALA A 145 7.03 -16.86 12.53
C ALA A 145 8.40 -16.41 11.99
N ASN A 146 9.41 -17.27 12.13
CA ASN A 146 10.79 -17.03 11.65
C ASN A 146 10.87 -16.69 10.15
N THR A 147 9.82 -16.93 9.37
CA THR A 147 9.75 -16.68 7.93
C THR A 147 9.75 -15.19 7.54
N GLY A 148 9.41 -14.28 8.46
CA GLY A 148 9.37 -12.84 8.16
C GLY A 148 10.73 -12.15 8.26
N GLU A 149 11.62 -12.59 9.16
CA GLU A 149 12.79 -11.78 9.56
C GLU A 149 13.76 -11.48 8.42
N LYS A 150 13.90 -12.40 7.46
CA LYS A 150 14.74 -12.19 6.27
C LYS A 150 14.27 -11.06 5.37
N TYR A 151 13.03 -10.58 5.48
CA TYR A 151 12.54 -9.42 4.75
C TYR A 151 12.90 -8.08 5.41
N LEU A 152 13.24 -8.09 6.70
CA LEU A 152 13.72 -6.89 7.39
C LEU A 152 15.16 -6.58 6.99
N PRO A 153 15.55 -5.29 6.92
CA PRO A 153 16.96 -4.87 6.92
C PRO A 153 17.73 -5.51 8.09
N SER A 154 19.01 -5.84 7.90
CA SER A 154 19.80 -6.55 8.94
C SER A 154 19.82 -5.87 10.31
N PRO A 155 19.88 -4.52 10.47
CA PRO A 155 19.84 -3.88 11.79
C PRO A 155 18.53 -4.08 12.55
N LEU A 156 17.47 -4.52 11.88
CA LEU A 156 16.15 -4.76 12.44
C LEU A 156 15.89 -6.25 12.75
N ARG A 157 16.84 -7.15 12.44
CA ARG A 157 16.71 -8.59 12.69
C ARG A 157 17.12 -8.93 14.13
N LYS A 158 16.53 -9.99 14.68
CA LYS A 158 16.87 -10.46 16.04
C LYS A 158 18.15 -11.29 16.07
N GLU A 159 18.36 -12.12 15.06
CA GLU A 159 19.58 -12.90 14.89
C GLU A 159 20.53 -12.15 13.94
N GLU A 160 21.70 -11.81 14.45
CA GLU A 160 22.79 -11.16 13.74
C GLU A 160 23.35 -12.12 12.68
N GLY A 161 22.84 -11.99 11.46
CA GLY A 161 23.49 -12.52 10.28
C GLY A 161 23.66 -11.37 9.30
N ASP A 162 24.92 -11.03 8.99
CA ASP A 162 25.29 -10.09 7.91
C ASP A 162 24.86 -10.58 6.51
N SER A 163 24.10 -11.67 6.41
CA SER A 163 23.54 -12.11 5.14
C SER A 163 22.54 -11.06 4.64
N PHE A 164 22.95 -10.31 3.63
CA PHE A 164 22.10 -9.44 2.82
C PHE A 164 21.11 -10.23 1.93
N GLU A 165 21.01 -11.55 2.15
CA GLU A 165 20.10 -12.44 1.44
C GLU A 165 18.67 -12.22 1.95
N PHE A 166 17.94 -11.37 1.23
CA PHE A 166 16.49 -11.30 1.32
C PHE A 166 15.90 -12.51 0.61
N GLU A 167 14.74 -12.98 1.08
CA GLU A 167 13.90 -13.88 0.29
C GLU A 167 13.66 -13.26 -1.10
N PHE A 168 13.51 -14.10 -2.13
CA PHE A 168 13.41 -13.56 -3.50
C PHE A 168 12.04 -12.94 -3.77
N ASN A 169 10.96 -13.67 -3.49
CA ASN A 169 9.61 -13.25 -3.86
C ASN A 169 8.99 -12.31 -2.81
N PRO A 170 8.06 -11.42 -3.21
CA PRO A 170 7.30 -10.61 -2.27
C PRO A 170 6.44 -11.45 -1.31
N LEU A 171 6.13 -10.89 -0.15
CA LEU A 171 5.36 -11.54 0.90
C LEU A 171 4.27 -10.62 1.45
N ALA A 172 3.04 -11.12 1.56
CA ALA A 172 1.95 -10.48 2.27
C ALA A 172 2.08 -10.70 3.79
N VAL A 173 2.10 -9.59 4.53
CA VAL A 173 2.28 -9.55 5.98
C VAL A 173 1.19 -8.72 6.64
N ARG A 174 0.81 -9.09 7.87
CA ARG A 174 -0.10 -8.31 8.72
C ARG A 174 0.67 -7.80 9.92
N MET A 175 0.81 -6.49 10.00
CA MET A 175 1.50 -5.84 11.10
C MET A 175 0.52 -5.47 12.22
N PRO A 176 0.96 -5.46 13.49
CA PRO A 176 0.16 -4.87 14.56
C PRO A 176 -0.07 -3.38 14.26
N PHE A 177 -1.32 -2.93 14.39
CA PHE A 177 -1.67 -1.53 14.16
C PHE A 177 -1.19 -0.69 15.35
N THR A 178 -0.12 0.07 15.20
CA THR A 178 0.40 0.95 16.26
C THR A 178 -0.12 2.37 16.16
N ASN A 179 -0.53 2.83 14.98
CA ASN A 179 -0.99 4.20 14.75
C ASN A 179 -2.44 4.24 14.25
N LYS A 180 -3.21 5.23 14.76
CA LYS A 180 -4.58 5.55 14.37
C LYS A 180 -4.78 5.63 12.85
N ARG A 181 -3.82 6.20 12.10
CA ARG A 181 -3.88 6.31 10.64
C ARG A 181 -3.94 4.93 9.97
N VAL A 182 -3.03 4.03 10.33
CA VAL A 182 -2.98 2.68 9.73
C VAL A 182 -4.26 1.90 10.07
N HIS A 183 -4.78 2.06 11.28
CA HIS A 183 -6.05 1.46 11.68
C HIS A 183 -7.26 2.03 10.90
N ALA A 184 -7.35 3.35 10.73
CA ALA A 184 -8.41 4.00 9.95
C ALA A 184 -8.37 3.57 8.48
N GLN A 185 -7.17 3.40 7.94
CA GLN A 185 -6.95 2.91 6.58
C GLN A 185 -7.17 1.40 6.43
N LYS A 186 -7.44 0.67 7.52
CA LYS A 186 -7.54 -0.80 7.54
C LYS A 186 -6.32 -1.45 6.87
N GLY A 187 -5.14 -0.90 7.17
CA GLY A 187 -3.88 -1.17 6.48
C GLY A 187 -3.45 -2.63 6.55
N CYS A 188 -2.90 -3.11 5.45
CA CYS A 188 -2.15 -4.36 5.34
C CYS A 188 -0.95 -4.10 4.44
N PHE A 189 0.04 -5.00 4.45
CA PHE A 189 1.29 -4.73 3.77
C PHE A 189 1.73 -5.93 2.95
N THR A 190 2.41 -5.64 1.85
CA THR A 190 3.36 -6.58 1.25
C THR A 190 4.75 -6.06 1.47
N VAL A 191 5.71 -6.95 1.65
CA VAL A 191 7.13 -6.62 1.70
C VAL A 191 7.80 -7.28 0.51
N HIS A 192 8.51 -6.50 -0.30
CA HIS A 192 9.31 -7.06 -1.39
C HIS A 192 10.53 -7.79 -0.83
N GLY A 193 10.91 -8.83 -1.56
CA GLY A 193 12.18 -9.49 -1.42
C GLY A 193 13.28 -8.81 -2.25
N SER A 194 14.22 -9.61 -2.76
CA SER A 194 15.23 -9.15 -3.72
C SER A 194 14.74 -9.07 -5.18
N ASN A 195 13.56 -9.62 -5.49
CA ASN A 195 12.98 -9.52 -6.83
C ASN A 195 12.51 -8.06 -7.13
N PRO A 196 13.06 -7.39 -8.16
CA PRO A 196 12.73 -5.99 -8.47
C PRO A 196 11.40 -5.82 -9.23
N LYS A 197 10.77 -6.91 -9.66
CA LYS A 197 9.54 -6.87 -10.46
C LYS A 197 8.34 -6.39 -9.64
N GLY A 198 7.37 -5.81 -10.34
CA GLY A 198 6.07 -5.48 -9.74
C GLY A 198 5.32 -6.74 -9.30
N ILE A 199 4.54 -6.65 -8.23
CA ILE A 199 3.73 -7.79 -7.73
C ILE A 199 2.82 -8.33 -8.85
N GLU A 200 2.32 -7.46 -9.71
CA GLU A 200 1.50 -7.83 -10.86
C GLU A 200 2.23 -8.74 -11.84
N GLU A 201 3.51 -8.48 -12.11
CA GLU A 201 4.35 -9.27 -12.99
C GLU A 201 4.70 -10.61 -12.33
N VAL A 202 5.15 -10.56 -11.07
CA VAL A 202 5.51 -11.76 -10.30
C VAL A 202 4.34 -12.73 -10.20
N MET A 203 3.13 -12.24 -9.89
CA MET A 203 1.95 -13.09 -9.81
C MET A 203 1.54 -13.64 -11.17
N LEU A 204 1.63 -12.84 -12.24
CA LEU A 204 1.29 -13.30 -13.59
C LEU A 204 2.22 -14.43 -14.05
N GLU A 205 3.54 -14.28 -13.88
CA GLU A 205 4.55 -15.26 -14.28
C GLU A 205 4.42 -16.59 -13.51
N ASN A 206 3.88 -16.56 -12.29
CA ASN A 206 3.68 -17.73 -11.45
C ASN A 206 2.25 -18.31 -11.54
N GLY A 207 1.47 -17.95 -12.56
CA GLY A 207 0.12 -18.49 -12.77
C GLY A 207 -0.94 -18.01 -11.76
N LEU A 208 -0.68 -16.91 -11.06
CA LEU A 208 -1.57 -16.29 -10.08
C LEU A 208 -2.27 -15.03 -10.62
N GLY A 209 -2.24 -14.80 -11.94
CA GLY A 209 -2.85 -13.62 -12.57
C GLY A 209 -4.34 -13.45 -12.28
N ASP A 210 -5.09 -14.54 -12.13
CA ASP A 210 -6.53 -14.55 -11.82
C ASP A 210 -6.84 -14.19 -10.34
N GLU A 211 -5.80 -14.07 -9.52
CA GLU A 211 -5.88 -13.60 -8.13
C GLU A 211 -5.61 -12.09 -8.01
N LEU A 212 -5.38 -11.41 -9.15
CA LEU A 212 -5.31 -9.97 -9.29
C LEU A 212 -6.42 -9.45 -10.20
N VAL A 213 -6.94 -8.27 -9.89
CA VAL A 213 -7.90 -7.54 -10.71
C VAL A 213 -7.60 -6.05 -10.66
N LYS A 214 -7.83 -5.38 -11.79
CA LYS A 214 -7.85 -3.92 -11.90
C LYS A 214 -9.29 -3.42 -12.06
N PHE A 215 -9.72 -2.55 -11.15
CA PHE A 215 -10.92 -1.73 -11.33
C PHE A 215 -10.47 -0.36 -11.85
N VAL A 216 -10.87 0.01 -13.06
CA VAL A 216 -10.32 1.17 -13.79
C VAL A 216 -11.38 2.25 -13.95
N PHE A 217 -10.98 3.49 -13.73
CA PHE A 217 -11.86 4.66 -13.73
C PHE A 217 -11.27 5.74 -14.65
N ASP A 218 -12.04 6.26 -15.61
CA ASP A 218 -11.68 7.55 -16.21
C ASP A 218 -11.89 8.69 -15.23
N GLU A 219 -11.37 9.87 -15.57
CA GLU A 219 -11.51 11.08 -14.77
C GLU A 219 -12.98 11.50 -14.55
N ASN A 220 -13.86 11.27 -15.53
CA ASN A 220 -15.28 11.62 -15.40
C ASN A 220 -15.96 10.76 -14.33
N SER A 221 -15.77 9.44 -14.40
CA SER A 221 -16.29 8.46 -13.43
C SER A 221 -15.66 8.69 -12.06
N ALA A 222 -14.34 8.93 -12.03
CA ALA A 222 -13.59 9.25 -10.82
C ALA A 222 -14.14 10.48 -10.09
N THR A 223 -14.39 11.57 -10.83
CA THR A 223 -14.97 12.81 -10.29
C THR A 223 -16.37 12.56 -9.72
N LYS A 224 -17.21 11.82 -10.45
CA LYS A 224 -18.58 11.50 -10.03
C LYS A 224 -18.58 10.67 -8.75
N ILE A 225 -17.75 9.63 -8.69
CA ILE A 225 -17.65 8.75 -7.52
C ILE A 225 -17.04 9.50 -6.33
N ARG A 226 -16.02 10.34 -6.53
CA ARG A 226 -15.44 11.18 -5.47
C ARG A 226 -16.49 12.10 -4.84
N SER A 227 -17.36 12.69 -5.67
CA SER A 227 -18.50 13.48 -5.18
C SER A 227 -19.45 12.63 -4.32
N THR A 228 -19.74 11.40 -4.72
CA THR A 228 -20.56 10.46 -3.92
C THR A 228 -19.90 10.16 -2.57
N LEU A 229 -18.61 9.83 -2.54
CA LEU A 229 -17.88 9.56 -1.29
C LEU A 229 -17.97 10.73 -0.30
N HIS A 230 -17.78 11.97 -0.78
CA HIS A 230 -17.91 13.16 0.07
C HIS A 230 -19.34 13.38 0.58
N LYS A 231 -20.37 13.07 -0.21
CA LYS A 231 -21.77 13.13 0.24
C LYS A 231 -22.08 12.07 1.30
N MET A 232 -21.37 10.96 1.28
CA MET A 232 -21.45 9.90 2.30
C MET A 232 -20.60 10.20 3.54
N GLU A 233 -20.03 11.41 3.66
CA GLU A 233 -19.12 11.80 4.74
C GLU A 233 -17.86 10.92 4.82
N ILE A 234 -17.40 10.35 3.71
CA ILE A 234 -16.07 9.73 3.60
C ILE A 234 -15.09 10.81 3.13
N ASN A 235 -14.25 11.31 4.03
CA ASN A 235 -13.36 12.43 3.78
C ASN A 235 -11.89 12.13 4.12
N GLU A 236 -11.02 13.04 3.71
CA GLU A 236 -9.57 13.03 3.93
C GLU A 236 -9.18 12.81 5.41
N ASP A 237 -9.81 13.50 6.36
CA ASP A 237 -9.49 13.35 7.78
C ASP A 237 -9.92 12.01 8.37
N ASP A 238 -10.97 11.38 7.83
CA ASP A 238 -11.36 10.02 8.21
C ASP A 238 -10.26 9.01 7.83
N ILE A 239 -9.55 9.26 6.74
CA ILE A 239 -8.51 8.36 6.19
C ILE A 239 -7.11 8.67 6.73
N TYR A 240 -6.74 9.94 6.84
CA TYR A 240 -5.38 10.36 7.19
C TYR A 240 -5.18 10.63 8.68
N GLN A 241 -6.26 10.91 9.43
CA GLN A 241 -6.23 11.11 10.89
C GLN A 241 -5.28 12.22 11.36
N ASP A 242 -5.15 13.30 10.58
CA ASP A 242 -4.30 14.45 10.90
C ASP A 242 -4.99 15.81 10.70
N LEU A 243 -4.44 16.85 11.32
CA LEU A 243 -5.00 18.21 11.29
C LEU A 243 -4.89 18.87 9.91
N ASN A 244 -3.91 18.48 9.09
CA ASN A 244 -3.76 19.00 7.74
C ASN A 244 -4.94 18.54 6.88
N SER A 245 -5.34 17.28 7.03
CA SER A 245 -6.47 16.66 6.35
C SER A 245 -7.80 17.20 6.87
N LEU A 246 -7.92 17.45 8.18
CA LEU A 246 -9.09 18.15 8.74
C LEU A 246 -9.24 19.55 8.14
N SER A 247 -8.14 20.29 8.06
CA SER A 247 -8.11 21.63 7.48
C SER A 247 -8.51 21.60 6.01
N LYS A 248 -7.98 20.65 5.23
CA LYS A 248 -8.37 20.41 3.82
C LYS A 248 -9.87 20.17 3.69
N ARG A 249 -10.47 19.32 4.54
CA ARG A 249 -11.92 19.08 4.53
C ARG A 249 -12.72 20.34 4.79
N ILE A 250 -12.36 21.09 5.83
CA ILE A 250 -13.08 22.31 6.21
C ILE A 250 -13.01 23.35 5.09
N MET A 251 -11.81 23.59 4.54
CA MET A 251 -11.62 24.53 3.42
C MET A 251 -12.45 24.12 2.20
N ARG A 252 -12.43 22.83 1.83
CA ARG A 252 -13.23 22.28 0.73
C ARG A 252 -14.73 22.46 0.97
N LYS A 253 -15.25 22.09 2.15
CA LYS A 253 -16.68 22.22 2.49
C LYS A 253 -17.14 23.68 2.51
N ARG A 254 -16.28 24.60 2.94
CA ARG A 254 -16.58 26.04 3.03
C ARG A 254 -16.25 26.82 1.75
N LYS A 255 -15.66 26.18 0.73
CA LYS A 255 -15.18 26.82 -0.50
C LYS A 255 -14.17 27.95 -0.24
N ILE A 256 -13.28 27.73 0.73
CA ILE A 256 -12.20 28.66 1.10
C ILE A 256 -10.94 28.25 0.33
N GLY A 257 -10.26 29.22 -0.31
CA GLY A 257 -8.97 28.98 -0.96
C GLY A 257 -7.87 28.64 0.05
N GLN A 258 -6.84 27.89 -0.37
CA GLN A 258 -5.68 27.64 0.51
C GLN A 258 -4.97 28.97 0.81
N ALA A 259 -4.60 29.18 2.08
CA ALA A 259 -3.63 30.19 2.43
C ALA A 259 -2.28 29.76 1.82
N THR A 260 -1.71 30.62 0.98
CA THR A 260 -0.37 30.46 0.39
C THR A 260 0.71 30.44 1.47
#